data_AF-A0A1R3T779-F1
#
_entry.id   AF-A0A1R3T779-F1
#
_cell.length_a   1.000
_cell.length_b   1.000
_cell.length_c   1.000
_cell.angle_alpha   90.00
_cell.angle_beta   90.00
_cell.angle_gamma   90.00
#
_symmetry.space_group_name_H-M   'P 1'
#
loop_
_entity.id
_entity.type
_entity.pdbx_description
1 polymer ?
#
loop_
_entity_poly.entity_id
_entity_poly.type
_entity_poly.pdbx_seq_one_letter_code
_entity_poly.pdbx_strand_id
1 'polypeptide(L)'
;MYITNKSIGSLFNYFLIGVFLSSCLFSCGNSSNTPSGQPKDDSSETDRVSELELNVTVFDTTGKGKVEGATIEVYSSAEDRNIGKNIISSKKTDAKGIVRFTGNELNKNNQVFEKINGVYYLNIFKHNLRQQAETEFLDFTKEKKVDQSIYLENANAETITVKVAVVYENPVLLPQNKRLHELFITPGYSFKWNDPAELSKNYEKALEEVSGYTVDYQIVKEIDAERLFTYLKNDPRKRLLSVEEVVKYLGEENWDTFKKTGTSYDYNAMVTHYGFDKMRDKGEIHEVWVWTFPYGGMWESHMMGKDAFWINSPPNENPSCTELLSIMGLNYERDLACALESYGHRFESTMMQVYGWWDYDNKTSLSQLSTWEKYSAYGLRYEKFEKGKAQVGNVHFPPNGQQDYDFGNETHILSYVDDWLNYPYLRGNEARSVNRTEWGNPQGSWQLGWMKYYLSHMPRYKGIHPNDGKLNNWWHYVVDYNDAIKQQTLD
;
A
#
# COMPACT_ATOMS: atom_id res chain seq x y z
N MET A 1 1.20 13.35 19.87
CA MET A 1 -0.08 13.40 20.63
C MET A 1 -0.32 11.98 21.13
N TYR A 2 -0.35 11.74 22.45
CA TYR A 2 -0.62 10.39 23.01
C TYR A 2 -2.13 10.20 23.13
N ILE A 3 -2.72 9.27 22.36
CA ILE A 3 -4.11 8.85 22.54
C ILE A 3 -4.08 7.56 23.37
N THR A 4 -4.48 7.65 24.64
CA THR A 4 -4.68 6.48 25.50
C THR A 4 -6.13 6.02 25.39
N ASN A 5 -6.34 4.78 24.94
CA ASN A 5 -7.65 4.13 24.88
C ASN A 5 -8.07 3.65 26.29
N LYS A 6 -9.29 3.99 26.70
CA LYS A 6 -9.98 3.46 27.88
C LYS A 6 -11.25 2.72 27.45
N SER A 7 -11.39 1.46 27.87
CA SER A 7 -12.67 0.74 28.11
C SER A 7 -12.36 -0.29 29.23
N ILE A 8 -13.03 -0.37 30.40
CA ILE A 8 -14.41 -0.77 30.74
C ILE A 8 -14.82 -2.03 29.96
N GLY A 9 -15.05 -3.24 30.49
CA GLY A 9 -15.35 -3.73 31.83
C GLY A 9 -16.64 -4.58 31.79
N SER A 10 -16.55 -5.91 31.98
CA SER A 10 -17.60 -6.86 32.44
C SER A 10 -17.18 -8.30 32.09
N LEU A 11 -16.73 -9.13 33.05
CA LEU A 11 -17.54 -10.08 33.85
C LEU A 11 -18.36 -11.08 33.01
N PHE A 12 -17.94 -12.36 33.00
CA PHE A 12 -18.80 -13.51 33.34
C PHE A 12 -17.92 -14.75 33.66
N ASN A 13 -18.12 -15.30 34.86
CA ASN A 13 -17.61 -16.59 35.33
C ASN A 13 -18.73 -17.65 35.16
N TYR A 14 -18.37 -18.91 34.85
CA TYR A 14 -18.64 -20.13 35.65
C TYR A 14 -18.65 -21.42 34.80
N PHE A 15 -17.75 -22.36 35.15
CA PHE A 15 -17.94 -23.82 35.38
C PHE A 15 -18.39 -24.73 34.20
N LEU A 16 -18.02 -26.02 34.06
CA LEU A 16 -17.17 -27.00 34.75
C LEU A 16 -17.08 -28.28 33.86
N ILE A 17 -15.92 -28.94 33.84
CA ILE A 17 -15.62 -30.41 33.80
C ILE A 17 -16.50 -31.39 32.99
N GLY A 18 -15.83 -32.25 32.21
CA GLY A 18 -16.35 -33.56 31.81
C GLY A 18 -15.40 -34.41 30.94
N VAL A 19 -14.67 -35.32 31.59
CA VAL A 19 -13.75 -36.34 31.03
C VAL A 19 -14.53 -37.51 30.43
N PHE A 20 -14.02 -38.20 29.38
CA PHE A 20 -13.80 -39.67 29.35
C PHE A 20 -13.15 -40.19 28.05
N LEU A 21 -12.21 -41.13 28.25
CA LEU A 21 -11.47 -41.93 27.29
C LEU A 21 -12.36 -42.98 26.58
N SER A 22 -11.97 -43.42 25.37
CA SER A 22 -11.33 -44.74 25.15
C SER A 22 -11.40 -45.20 23.69
N SER A 23 -10.23 -45.65 23.24
CA SER A 23 -9.88 -46.51 22.10
C SER A 23 -10.69 -47.80 21.96
N CYS A 24 -10.74 -48.34 20.74
CA CYS A 24 -10.53 -49.78 20.46
C CYS A 24 -10.23 -50.07 18.96
N LEU A 25 -9.25 -50.95 18.76
CA LEU A 25 -8.78 -51.60 17.53
C LEU A 25 -9.45 -52.97 17.34
N PHE A 26 -9.66 -53.43 16.11
CA PHE A 26 -9.67 -54.84 15.61
C PHE A 26 -9.77 -54.74 14.06
N SER A 27 -8.90 -55.22 13.17
CA SER A 27 -8.14 -56.46 12.94
C SER A 27 -8.88 -57.58 12.17
N CYS A 28 -8.28 -57.92 11.01
CA CYS A 28 -8.17 -59.20 10.29
C CYS A 28 -9.33 -59.79 9.44
N GLY A 29 -8.94 -60.24 8.23
CA GLY A 29 -9.65 -61.23 7.42
C GLY A 29 -9.05 -61.45 6.02
N ASN A 30 -8.17 -62.45 5.86
CA ASN A 30 -7.61 -62.96 4.60
C ASN A 30 -8.50 -64.05 3.97
N SER A 31 -8.55 -64.19 2.63
CA SER A 31 -8.59 -65.51 1.93
C SER A 31 -8.43 -65.45 0.39
N SER A 32 -7.30 -66.00 -0.10
CA SER A 32 -7.04 -66.95 -1.22
C SER A 32 -7.83 -67.01 -2.57
N ASN A 33 -7.07 -66.79 -3.67
CA ASN A 33 -6.75 -67.61 -4.88
C ASN A 33 -7.78 -68.18 -5.92
N THR A 34 -7.67 -67.61 -7.15
CA THR A 34 -7.47 -68.18 -8.54
C THR A 34 -8.55 -69.04 -9.25
N PRO A 35 -8.46 -69.29 -10.60
CA PRO A 35 -8.38 -68.34 -11.75
C PRO A 35 -9.35 -68.75 -12.91
N SER A 36 -9.74 -67.85 -13.83
CA SER A 36 -10.05 -68.22 -15.24
C SER A 36 -10.45 -67.03 -16.12
N GLY A 37 -10.03 -67.08 -17.39
CA GLY A 37 -10.72 -66.44 -18.50
C GLY A 37 -10.24 -65.04 -18.89
N GLN A 38 -9.31 -64.97 -19.84
CA GLN A 38 -9.20 -63.80 -20.72
C GLN A 38 -10.44 -63.73 -21.63
N PRO A 39 -11.02 -62.54 -21.79
CA PRO A 39 -11.38 -62.04 -23.09
C PRO A 39 -10.32 -61.02 -23.52
N LYS A 40 -9.94 -61.08 -24.80
CA LYS A 40 -9.27 -59.98 -25.48
C LYS A 40 -10.18 -58.77 -25.40
N ASP A 41 -9.72 -57.70 -24.75
CA ASP A 41 -10.38 -56.42 -24.80
C ASP A 41 -9.35 -55.37 -25.25
N ASP A 42 -9.80 -54.49 -26.13
CA ASP A 42 -9.04 -53.49 -26.86
C ASP A 42 -8.20 -52.62 -25.91
N SER A 43 -6.89 -52.88 -25.87
CA SER A 43 -5.94 -51.89 -25.39
C SER A 43 -5.63 -50.93 -26.53
N SER A 44 -6.21 -49.72 -26.55
CA SER A 44 -5.48 -48.48 -26.93
C SER A 44 -6.36 -47.21 -27.03
N GLU A 45 -7.09 -46.84 -25.98
CA GLU A 45 -7.59 -45.44 -25.89
C GLU A 45 -7.26 -44.73 -24.57
N THR A 46 -6.37 -45.32 -23.77
CA THR A 46 -5.81 -44.68 -22.58
C THR A 46 -4.30 -44.56 -22.78
N ASP A 47 -3.79 -43.32 -22.71
CA ASP A 47 -2.39 -42.89 -22.85
C ASP A 47 -1.97 -42.31 -24.21
N ARG A 48 -2.84 -41.61 -24.93
CA ARG A 48 -2.32 -40.62 -25.90
C ARG A 48 -1.75 -39.43 -25.12
N VAL A 49 -0.42 -39.30 -25.14
CA VAL A 49 0.32 -38.13 -24.64
C VAL A 49 0.35 -37.10 -25.76
N SER A 50 -0.03 -35.86 -25.49
CA SER A 50 0.13 -34.78 -26.48
C SER A 50 1.60 -34.41 -26.57
N GLU A 51 2.13 -34.42 -27.79
CA GLU A 51 3.50 -33.96 -28.09
C GLU A 51 3.59 -32.45 -28.34
N LEU A 52 2.48 -31.71 -28.17
CA LEU A 52 2.46 -30.26 -28.29
C LEU A 52 3.29 -29.62 -27.17
N GLU A 53 4.13 -28.65 -27.55
CA GLU A 53 4.89 -27.83 -26.61
C GLU A 53 4.71 -26.35 -26.93
N LEU A 54 4.24 -25.57 -25.96
CA LEU A 54 4.25 -24.10 -26.01
C LEU A 54 5.44 -23.59 -25.19
N ASN A 55 6.40 -22.95 -25.85
CA ASN A 55 7.48 -22.25 -25.16
C ASN A 55 7.29 -20.75 -25.28
N VAL A 56 7.34 -20.07 -24.14
CA VAL A 56 7.24 -18.62 -24.06
C VAL A 56 8.59 -18.08 -23.58
N THR A 57 9.20 -17.21 -24.38
CA THR A 57 10.40 -16.45 -24.00
C THR A 57 10.01 -15.03 -23.66
N VAL A 58 10.38 -14.56 -22.47
CA VAL A 58 10.01 -13.24 -21.95
C VAL A 58 11.19 -12.30 -21.97
N PHE A 59 10.98 -11.12 -22.56
CA PHE A 59 11.94 -10.04 -22.67
C PHE A 59 11.50 -8.80 -21.88
N ASP A 60 12.48 -8.03 -21.42
CA ASP A 60 12.25 -6.76 -20.74
C ASP A 60 11.76 -5.66 -21.69
N THR A 61 11.55 -4.46 -21.15
CA THR A 61 11.06 -3.28 -21.89
C THR A 61 12.00 -2.81 -23.01
N THR A 62 13.26 -3.25 -23.02
CA THR A 62 14.24 -2.91 -24.06
C THR A 62 14.29 -3.95 -25.17
N GLY A 63 13.69 -5.12 -24.94
CA GLY A 63 13.76 -6.29 -25.82
C GLY A 63 15.13 -6.98 -25.85
N LYS A 64 16.10 -6.54 -25.04
CA LYS A 64 17.46 -7.09 -25.01
C LYS A 64 17.70 -8.03 -23.83
N GLY A 65 17.11 -7.75 -22.67
CA GLY A 65 17.23 -8.60 -21.48
C GLY A 65 16.13 -9.64 -21.44
N LYS A 66 16.49 -10.87 -21.08
CA LYS A 66 15.54 -11.96 -20.78
C LYS A 66 15.12 -11.86 -19.31
N VAL A 67 13.83 -12.03 -19.03
CA VAL A 67 13.28 -11.84 -17.68
C VAL A 67 13.14 -13.18 -16.97
N GLU A 68 14.01 -13.46 -16.01
CA GLU A 68 13.89 -14.59 -15.08
C GLU A 68 12.76 -14.35 -14.07
N GLY A 69 12.04 -15.41 -13.69
CA GLY A 69 11.02 -15.36 -12.63
C GLY A 69 9.75 -14.58 -12.99
N ALA A 70 9.50 -14.28 -14.27
CA ALA A 70 8.23 -13.74 -14.72
C ALA A 70 7.16 -14.84 -14.68
N THR A 71 5.99 -14.54 -14.12
CA THR A 71 4.86 -15.45 -14.08
C THR A 71 4.11 -15.41 -15.41
N ILE A 72 3.83 -16.57 -15.99
CA ILE A 72 2.95 -16.76 -17.14
C ILE A 72 1.74 -17.57 -16.67
N GLU A 73 0.56 -17.01 -16.82
CA GLU A 73 -0.72 -17.66 -16.57
C GLU A 73 -1.44 -17.90 -17.90
N VAL A 74 -1.92 -19.13 -18.09
CA VAL A 74 -2.62 -19.57 -19.31
C VAL A 74 -4.11 -19.73 -19.04
N TYR A 75 -4.94 -19.26 -19.96
CA TYR A 75 -6.40 -19.22 -19.87
C TYR A 75 -7.05 -19.72 -21.17
N SER A 76 -8.25 -20.28 -21.07
CA SER A 76 -9.07 -20.72 -22.22
C SER A 76 -9.86 -19.59 -22.88
N SER A 77 -10.05 -18.46 -22.18
CA SER A 77 -10.85 -17.34 -22.66
C SER A 77 -10.23 -15.99 -22.27
N ALA A 78 -10.56 -14.94 -23.03
CA ALA A 78 -10.14 -13.58 -22.71
C ALA A 78 -10.82 -13.09 -21.42
N GLU A 79 -12.07 -13.49 -21.20
CA GLU A 79 -12.87 -13.14 -20.02
C GLU A 79 -12.19 -13.66 -18.75
N ASP A 80 -11.82 -14.94 -18.72
CA ASP A 80 -11.12 -15.56 -17.60
C ASP A 80 -9.75 -14.90 -17.35
N ARG A 81 -9.00 -14.61 -18.43
CA ARG A 81 -7.73 -13.87 -18.35
C ARG A 81 -7.90 -12.50 -17.69
N ASN A 82 -8.91 -11.74 -18.13
CA ASN A 82 -9.13 -10.37 -17.69
C ASN A 82 -9.52 -10.28 -16.21
N ILE A 83 -10.27 -11.24 -15.69
CA ILE A 83 -10.64 -11.31 -14.27
C ILE A 83 -9.65 -12.13 -13.43
N GLY A 84 -8.72 -12.84 -14.06
CA GLY A 84 -7.73 -13.70 -13.41
C GLY A 84 -8.32 -14.94 -12.73
N LYS A 85 -9.35 -15.56 -13.34
CA LYS A 85 -10.00 -16.78 -12.84
C LYS A 85 -9.76 -17.96 -13.77
N ASN A 86 -10.00 -19.18 -13.28
CA ASN A 86 -9.91 -20.41 -14.08
C ASN A 86 -8.55 -20.61 -14.77
N ILE A 87 -7.45 -20.29 -14.07
CA ILE A 87 -6.09 -20.43 -14.59
C ILE A 87 -5.81 -21.90 -14.94
N ILE A 88 -5.57 -22.16 -16.22
CA ILE A 88 -5.23 -23.49 -16.73
C ILE A 88 -3.85 -23.89 -16.24
N SER A 89 -2.85 -23.04 -16.37
CA SER A 89 -1.51 -23.30 -15.85
C SER A 89 -0.83 -22.00 -15.47
N SER A 90 -0.01 -22.02 -14.43
CA SER A 90 0.78 -20.88 -13.99
C SER A 90 2.19 -21.36 -13.70
N LYS A 91 3.17 -20.72 -14.35
CA LYS A 91 4.59 -21.07 -14.22
C LYS A 91 5.45 -19.82 -14.29
N LYS A 92 6.66 -19.92 -13.75
CA LYS A 92 7.67 -18.87 -13.85
C LYS A 92 8.72 -19.18 -14.90
N THR A 93 9.23 -18.15 -15.55
CA THR A 93 10.40 -18.29 -16.42
C THR A 93 11.64 -18.69 -15.65
N ASP A 94 12.50 -19.50 -16.28
CA ASP A 94 13.81 -19.87 -15.78
C ASP A 94 14.84 -18.73 -15.91
N ALA A 95 16.10 -19.00 -15.54
CA ALA A 95 17.22 -18.06 -15.68
C ALA A 95 17.51 -17.63 -17.13
N LYS A 96 16.95 -18.33 -18.13
CA LYS A 96 17.04 -17.95 -19.56
C LYS A 96 15.81 -17.17 -20.03
N GLY A 97 14.90 -16.83 -19.12
CA GLY A 97 13.64 -16.14 -19.42
C GLY A 97 12.65 -17.00 -20.18
N ILE A 98 12.73 -18.33 -20.08
CA ILE A 98 11.89 -19.26 -20.85
C ILE A 98 10.99 -20.03 -19.90
N VAL A 99 9.76 -20.26 -20.32
CA VAL A 99 8.85 -21.24 -19.71
C VAL A 99 8.30 -22.16 -20.79
N ARG A 100 8.08 -23.43 -20.44
CA ARG A 100 7.51 -24.45 -21.31
C ARG A 100 6.23 -25.02 -20.70
N PHE A 101 5.19 -25.11 -21.52
CA PHE A 101 3.94 -25.79 -21.23
C PHE A 101 3.77 -26.98 -22.17
N THR A 102 3.48 -28.16 -21.61
CA THR A 102 3.17 -29.35 -22.42
C THR A 102 1.68 -29.42 -22.71
N GLY A 103 1.31 -30.12 -23.79
CA GLY A 103 -0.10 -30.30 -24.13
C GLY A 103 -0.92 -30.94 -23.00
N ASN A 104 -0.31 -31.88 -22.27
CA ASN A 104 -0.94 -32.50 -21.10
C ASN A 104 -1.17 -31.52 -19.94
N GLU A 105 -0.24 -30.59 -19.69
CA GLU A 105 -0.41 -29.56 -18.65
C GLU A 105 -1.54 -28.59 -18.96
N LEU A 106 -1.78 -28.32 -20.24
CA LEU A 106 -2.88 -27.48 -20.71
C LEU A 106 -4.21 -28.25 -20.76
N ASN A 107 -4.17 -29.59 -20.78
CA ASN A 107 -5.33 -30.48 -20.75
C ASN A 107 -5.64 -31.01 -19.34
N LYS A 108 -5.86 -30.13 -18.35
CA LYS A 108 -6.08 -30.52 -16.96
C LYS A 108 -7.24 -31.50 -16.71
N ASN A 109 -8.22 -31.53 -17.60
CA ASN A 109 -9.44 -32.34 -17.46
C ASN A 109 -9.38 -33.65 -18.27
N ASN A 110 -8.23 -33.99 -18.85
CA ASN A 110 -8.06 -35.16 -19.73
C ASN A 110 -9.16 -35.24 -20.81
N GLN A 111 -9.50 -34.10 -21.40
CA GLN A 111 -10.46 -34.04 -22.49
C GLN A 111 -9.82 -34.58 -23.78
N VAL A 112 -10.67 -35.01 -24.71
CA VAL A 112 -10.24 -35.40 -26.05
C VAL A 112 -9.55 -34.20 -26.73
N PHE A 113 -8.37 -34.41 -27.32
CA PHE A 113 -7.49 -33.33 -27.80
C PHE A 113 -8.17 -32.37 -28.79
N GLU A 114 -9.03 -32.86 -29.67
CA GLU A 114 -9.78 -32.04 -30.62
C GLU A 114 -10.67 -31.00 -29.93
N LYS A 115 -11.14 -31.27 -28.71
CA LYS A 115 -12.02 -30.38 -27.94
C LYS A 115 -11.29 -29.23 -27.27
N ILE A 116 -9.97 -29.33 -27.10
CA ILE A 116 -9.12 -28.31 -26.47
C ILE A 116 -8.27 -27.56 -27.49
N ASN A 117 -8.36 -27.91 -28.77
CA ASN A 117 -7.74 -27.14 -29.84
C ASN A 117 -8.26 -25.70 -29.86
N GLY A 118 -7.37 -24.72 -29.99
CA GLY A 118 -7.80 -23.33 -29.96
C GLY A 118 -6.67 -22.33 -29.70
N VAL A 119 -7.09 -21.07 -29.60
CA VAL A 119 -6.25 -19.96 -29.12
C VAL A 119 -6.36 -19.90 -27.61
N TYR A 120 -5.22 -19.75 -26.94
CA TYR A 120 -5.12 -19.58 -25.51
C TYR A 120 -4.69 -18.17 -25.16
N TYR A 121 -5.14 -17.69 -24.01
CA TYR A 121 -4.93 -16.31 -23.56
C TYR A 121 -3.92 -16.31 -22.42
N LEU A 122 -2.99 -15.35 -22.42
CA LEU A 122 -1.86 -15.31 -21.50
C LEU A 122 -1.85 -14.00 -20.71
N ASN A 123 -1.67 -14.08 -19.39
CA ASN A 123 -1.13 -12.97 -18.60
C ASN A 123 0.34 -13.26 -18.30
N ILE A 124 1.22 -12.29 -18.57
CA ILE A 124 2.63 -12.39 -18.25
C ILE A 124 2.98 -11.20 -17.36
N PHE A 125 3.57 -11.42 -16.18
CA PHE A 125 3.90 -10.33 -15.27
C PHE A 125 5.06 -10.65 -14.32
N LYS A 126 5.76 -9.59 -13.93
CA LYS A 126 6.75 -9.56 -12.85
C LYS A 126 6.77 -8.15 -12.26
N HIS A 127 6.19 -8.00 -11.07
CA HIS A 127 6.04 -6.70 -10.41
C HIS A 127 5.33 -5.67 -11.32
N ASN A 128 5.98 -4.54 -11.60
CA ASN A 128 5.49 -3.50 -12.48
C ASN A 128 5.59 -3.84 -13.97
N LEU A 129 6.27 -4.92 -14.36
CA LEU A 129 6.34 -5.34 -15.76
C LEU A 129 5.20 -6.30 -16.07
N ARG A 130 4.43 -6.05 -17.13
CA ARG A 130 3.39 -7.00 -17.57
C ARG A 130 3.07 -6.89 -19.06
N GLN A 131 2.46 -7.95 -19.58
CA GLN A 131 1.87 -7.99 -20.91
C GLN A 131 0.73 -9.01 -20.95
N GLN A 132 -0.30 -8.73 -21.75
CA GLN A 132 -1.29 -9.73 -22.14
C GLN A 132 -1.00 -10.21 -23.56
N ALA A 133 -1.20 -11.50 -23.81
CA ALA A 133 -0.98 -12.07 -25.13
C ALA A 133 -1.99 -13.17 -25.45
N GLU A 134 -1.96 -13.59 -26.71
CA GLU A 134 -2.70 -14.73 -27.24
C GLU A 134 -1.72 -15.64 -27.95
N THR A 135 -1.96 -16.94 -27.91
CA THR A 135 -1.17 -17.91 -28.67
C THR A 135 -1.62 -17.92 -30.13
N GLU A 136 -0.78 -18.46 -31.02
CA GLU A 136 -1.31 -19.03 -32.26
C GLU A 136 -2.31 -20.15 -31.94
N PHE A 137 -3.08 -20.57 -32.95
CA PHE A 137 -3.95 -21.75 -32.82
C PHE A 137 -3.12 -23.00 -32.46
N LEU A 138 -3.41 -23.59 -31.32
CA LEU A 138 -2.78 -24.80 -30.82
C LEU A 138 -3.62 -26.02 -31.22
N ASP A 139 -2.98 -26.97 -31.90
CA ASP A 139 -3.59 -28.24 -32.32
C ASP A 139 -2.92 -29.39 -31.57
N PHE A 140 -3.59 -29.89 -30.53
CA PHE A 140 -3.10 -30.92 -29.62
C PHE A 140 -3.08 -32.32 -30.25
N THR A 141 -3.69 -32.48 -31.42
CA THR A 141 -3.66 -33.74 -32.19
C THR A 141 -2.41 -33.89 -33.04
N LYS A 142 -1.61 -32.82 -33.16
CA LYS A 142 -0.40 -32.78 -33.99
C LYS A 142 0.84 -32.57 -33.13
N GLU A 143 1.95 -33.14 -33.59
CA GLU A 143 3.27 -32.79 -33.08
C GLU A 143 3.62 -31.38 -33.57
N LYS A 144 3.71 -30.42 -32.65
CA LYS A 144 4.17 -29.06 -32.95
C LYS A 144 4.85 -28.46 -31.73
N LYS A 145 6.00 -27.85 -31.97
CA LYS A 145 6.62 -26.91 -31.04
C LYS A 145 6.20 -25.50 -31.44
N VAL A 146 5.58 -24.77 -30.52
CA VAL A 146 5.15 -23.38 -30.69
C VAL A 146 6.02 -22.51 -29.81
N ASP A 147 6.84 -21.68 -30.44
CA ASP A 147 7.73 -20.75 -29.75
C ASP A 147 7.15 -19.32 -29.87
N GLN A 148 6.97 -18.64 -28.75
CA GLN A 148 6.42 -17.28 -28.69
C GLN A 148 7.32 -16.36 -27.86
N SER A 149 7.62 -15.19 -28.41
CA SER A 149 8.39 -14.14 -27.74
C SER A 149 7.44 -13.06 -27.23
N ILE A 150 7.54 -12.74 -25.95
CA ILE A 150 6.73 -11.70 -25.29
C ILE A 150 7.65 -10.62 -24.74
N TYR A 151 7.28 -9.36 -24.98
CA TYR A 151 8.00 -8.19 -24.49
C TYR A 151 7.13 -7.53 -23.42
N LEU A 152 7.67 -7.40 -22.21
CA LEU A 152 6.93 -6.78 -21.11
C LEU A 152 6.97 -5.26 -21.21
N GLU A 153 5.90 -4.64 -20.77
CA GLU A 153 5.76 -3.20 -20.69
C GLU A 153 5.71 -2.75 -19.24
N ASN A 154 6.09 -1.49 -18.98
CA ASN A 154 5.89 -0.89 -17.67
C ASN A 154 4.40 -0.59 -17.47
N ALA A 155 3.84 -1.19 -16.43
CA ALA A 155 2.44 -1.11 -16.09
C ALA A 155 2.11 -0.03 -15.06
N ASN A 156 3.11 0.68 -14.55
CA ASN A 156 2.88 1.84 -13.70
C ASN A 156 1.92 2.79 -14.40
N ALA A 157 1.02 3.40 -13.63
CA ALA A 157 0.11 4.43 -14.10
C ALA A 157 0.89 5.61 -14.70
N GLU A 158 0.18 6.41 -15.49
CA GLU A 158 0.73 7.68 -15.96
C GLU A 158 1.04 8.59 -14.77
N THR A 159 2.10 9.39 -14.93
CA THR A 159 2.55 10.28 -13.87
C THR A 159 1.56 11.43 -13.69
N ILE A 160 1.13 11.65 -12.44
CA ILE A 160 0.28 12.77 -12.03
C ILE A 160 1.18 13.87 -11.45
N THR A 161 1.12 15.06 -12.02
CA THR A 161 1.86 16.22 -11.48
C THR A 161 1.08 16.89 -10.35
N VAL A 162 1.69 16.99 -9.17
CA VAL A 162 1.13 17.62 -7.97
C VAL A 162 1.92 18.88 -7.66
N LYS A 163 1.32 20.05 -7.91
CA LYS A 163 1.94 21.34 -7.61
C LYS A 163 1.79 21.66 -6.13
N VAL A 164 2.90 21.90 -5.44
CA VAL A 164 2.95 22.12 -3.99
C VAL A 164 3.33 23.56 -3.67
N ALA A 165 2.60 24.16 -2.74
CA ALA A 165 3.08 25.33 -2.01
C ALA A 165 3.65 24.91 -0.65
N VAL A 166 4.84 25.38 -0.30
CA VAL A 166 5.48 25.10 0.99
C VAL A 166 5.54 26.37 1.82
N VAL A 167 5.13 26.28 3.09
CA VAL A 167 5.20 27.35 4.09
C VAL A 167 6.17 26.95 5.19
N TYR A 168 7.16 27.79 5.44
CA TYR A 168 8.14 27.63 6.51
C TYR A 168 7.79 28.56 7.67
N GLU A 169 7.11 28.04 8.69
CA GLU A 169 6.93 28.73 9.97
C GLU A 169 8.19 28.60 10.83
N ASN A 170 9.29 29.19 10.34
CA ASN A 170 10.65 29.08 10.89
C ASN A 170 11.31 30.47 10.95
N PRO A 171 10.74 31.40 11.74
CA PRO A 171 11.10 32.82 11.69
C PRO A 171 12.55 33.06 12.11
N VAL A 172 13.12 34.16 11.59
CA VAL A 172 14.43 34.67 12.03
C VAL A 172 14.28 35.44 13.34
N LEU A 173 15.06 35.06 14.36
CA LEU A 173 15.01 35.67 15.69
C LEU A 173 16.10 36.73 15.85
N LEU A 174 15.68 37.93 16.24
CA LEU A 174 16.57 39.04 16.57
C LEU A 174 16.86 39.11 18.09
N PRO A 175 18.07 39.52 18.50
CA PRO A 175 19.19 39.98 17.67
C PRO A 175 20.13 38.86 17.17
N GLN A 176 19.85 37.59 17.45
CA GLN A 176 20.76 36.47 17.13
C GLN A 176 20.94 36.24 15.63
N ASN A 177 19.99 36.74 14.81
CA ASN A 177 19.93 36.54 13.36
C ASN A 177 20.03 35.06 12.97
N LYS A 178 19.30 34.23 13.72
CA LYS A 178 19.20 32.77 13.55
C LYS A 178 17.74 32.35 13.54
N ARG A 179 17.44 31.28 12.83
CA ARG A 179 16.10 30.72 12.75
C ARG A 179 15.76 29.89 13.98
N LEU A 180 14.46 29.63 14.17
CA LEU A 180 13.94 28.87 15.30
C LEU A 180 14.60 27.48 15.41
N HIS A 181 14.71 26.75 14.30
CA HIS A 181 15.32 25.42 14.28
C HIS A 181 16.82 25.40 14.67
N GLU A 182 17.53 26.51 14.53
CA GLU A 182 18.96 26.61 14.87
C GLU A 182 19.22 26.87 16.36
N LEU A 183 18.19 27.38 17.06
CA LEU A 183 18.29 27.94 18.41
C LEU A 183 17.65 27.04 19.47
N PHE A 184 16.58 26.34 19.12
CA PHE A 184 15.84 25.52 20.07
C PHE A 184 16.22 24.04 20.00
N ILE A 185 16.10 23.39 21.15
CA ILE A 185 16.28 21.96 21.35
C ILE A 185 15.10 21.47 22.18
N THR A 186 14.63 20.26 21.91
CA THR A 186 13.54 19.66 22.66
C THR A 186 13.99 19.33 24.08
N PRO A 187 13.20 19.65 25.13
CA PRO A 187 13.52 19.27 26.50
C PRO A 187 13.80 17.77 26.61
N GLY A 188 14.99 17.43 27.13
CA GLY A 188 15.46 16.05 27.25
C GLY A 188 16.25 15.53 26.04
N TYR A 189 16.35 16.28 24.96
CA TYR A 189 17.15 15.95 23.78
C TYR A 189 18.41 16.82 23.68
N SER A 190 19.40 16.33 22.92
CA SER A 190 20.70 16.99 22.71
C SER A 190 20.92 17.46 21.27
N PHE A 191 20.00 17.14 20.35
CA PHE A 191 20.09 17.54 18.95
C PHE A 191 19.25 18.79 18.68
N LYS A 192 19.71 19.59 17.71
CA LYS A 192 18.94 20.70 17.13
C LYS A 192 17.86 20.18 16.21
N TRP A 193 16.81 20.96 16.05
CA TRP A 193 15.78 20.68 15.06
C TRP A 193 16.35 20.75 13.63
N ASN A 194 15.67 20.08 12.71
CA ASN A 194 16.10 19.95 11.33
C ASN A 194 15.79 21.23 10.54
N ASP A 195 16.53 21.45 9.45
CA ASP A 195 16.19 22.50 8.48
C ASP A 195 14.94 22.07 7.69
N PRO A 196 13.81 22.80 7.80
CA PRO A 196 12.60 22.44 7.08
C PRO A 196 12.71 22.55 5.56
N ALA A 197 13.63 23.37 5.03
CA ALA A 197 13.86 23.45 3.59
C ALA A 197 14.57 22.19 3.07
N GLU A 198 15.51 21.65 3.84
CA GLU A 198 16.13 20.35 3.52
C GLU A 198 15.12 19.21 3.66
N LEU A 199 14.33 19.22 4.74
CA LEU A 199 13.27 18.23 4.93
C LEU A 199 12.24 18.24 3.80
N SER A 200 11.87 19.42 3.26
CA SER A 200 10.95 19.53 2.13
C SER A 200 11.45 18.79 0.89
N LYS A 201 12.72 19.01 0.52
CA LYS A 201 13.35 18.36 -0.64
C LYS A 201 13.45 16.84 -0.45
N ASN A 202 13.80 16.43 0.77
CA ASN A 202 13.88 15.02 1.12
C ASN A 202 12.51 14.35 1.12
N TYR A 203 11.46 15.07 1.53
CA TYR A 203 10.09 14.61 1.55
C TYR A 203 9.50 14.46 0.15
N GLU A 204 9.63 15.49 -0.69
CA GLU A 204 9.30 15.47 -2.13
C GLU A 204 9.93 14.25 -2.80
N LYS A 205 11.27 14.16 -2.75
CA LYS A 205 12.02 13.04 -3.34
C LYS A 205 11.56 11.68 -2.80
N ALA A 206 11.34 11.57 -1.49
CA ALA A 206 10.93 10.30 -0.90
C ALA A 206 9.54 9.89 -1.40
N LEU A 207 8.57 10.81 -1.48
CA LEU A 207 7.22 10.54 -1.99
C LEU A 207 7.25 10.10 -3.46
N GLU A 208 8.04 10.75 -4.30
CA GLU A 208 8.21 10.37 -5.71
C GLU A 208 8.83 8.97 -5.84
N GLU A 209 9.91 8.70 -5.11
CA GLU A 209 10.56 7.39 -5.06
C GLU A 209 9.58 6.28 -4.66
N VAL A 210 8.86 6.47 -3.55
CA VAL A 210 7.94 5.43 -3.03
C VAL A 210 6.66 5.34 -3.85
N SER A 211 6.29 6.37 -4.61
CA SER A 211 5.21 6.32 -5.62
C SER A 211 5.64 5.61 -6.91
N GLY A 212 6.90 5.20 -7.04
CA GLY A 212 7.42 4.62 -8.26
C GLY A 212 7.36 5.61 -9.43
N TYR A 213 7.46 6.90 -9.13
CA TYR A 213 7.35 8.03 -10.05
C TYR A 213 6.02 8.11 -10.81
N THR A 214 4.95 7.54 -10.24
CA THR A 214 3.58 7.74 -10.71
C THR A 214 2.97 9.04 -10.18
N VAL A 215 3.64 9.68 -9.24
CA VAL A 215 3.38 11.06 -8.81
C VAL A 215 4.68 11.84 -8.95
N ASP A 216 4.56 13.04 -9.52
CA ASP A 216 5.62 14.04 -9.68
C ASP A 216 5.24 15.26 -8.85
N TYR A 217 5.88 15.42 -7.70
CA TYR A 217 5.62 16.55 -6.83
C TYR A 217 6.48 17.72 -7.29
N GLN A 218 5.86 18.88 -7.47
CA GLN A 218 6.56 20.07 -7.92
C GLN A 218 6.34 21.18 -6.92
N ILE A 219 7.37 21.52 -6.14
CA ILE A 219 7.34 22.74 -5.32
C ILE A 219 7.33 23.96 -6.24
N VAL A 220 6.15 24.55 -6.45
CA VAL A 220 5.95 25.72 -7.32
C VAL A 220 5.96 27.05 -6.56
N LYS A 221 5.91 26.98 -5.22
CA LYS A 221 5.90 28.15 -4.35
C LYS A 221 6.49 27.82 -2.99
N GLU A 222 7.45 28.62 -2.54
CA GLU A 222 8.00 28.57 -1.19
C GLU A 222 7.73 29.90 -0.49
N ILE A 223 7.29 29.85 0.76
CA ILE A 223 6.99 31.00 1.60
C ILE A 223 7.76 30.88 2.91
N ASP A 224 8.59 31.88 3.20
CA ASP A 224 9.13 32.10 4.53
C ASP A 224 8.11 32.90 5.33
N ALA A 225 7.48 32.28 6.34
CA ALA A 225 6.31 32.85 6.99
C ALA A 225 6.71 33.93 8.00
N GLU A 226 6.21 35.15 7.78
CA GLU A 226 6.33 36.25 8.74
C GLU A 226 5.28 36.18 9.86
N ARG A 227 4.24 35.37 9.66
CA ARG A 227 3.09 35.22 10.56
C ARG A 227 2.87 33.76 10.90
N LEU A 228 2.60 33.50 12.17
CA LEU A 228 2.18 32.21 12.68
C LEU A 228 0.64 32.16 12.76
N PHE A 229 0.04 31.06 12.33
CA PHE A 229 -1.41 30.85 12.44
C PHE A 229 -1.81 29.98 13.65
N THR A 230 -0.87 29.84 14.58
CA THR A 230 -1.02 29.13 15.85
C THR A 230 -1.66 30.00 16.91
N TYR A 231 -2.59 29.46 17.69
CA TYR A 231 -3.19 30.10 18.86
C TYR A 231 -3.30 29.11 20.04
N LEU A 232 -3.39 29.63 21.28
CA LEU A 232 -3.60 28.80 22.47
C LEU A 232 -5.05 28.32 22.53
N LYS A 233 -5.27 27.04 22.86
CA LYS A 233 -6.62 26.45 22.89
C LYS A 233 -7.57 27.12 23.89
N ASN A 234 -7.04 27.75 24.93
CA ASN A 234 -7.82 28.44 25.95
C ASN A 234 -8.15 29.91 25.60
N ASP A 235 -7.68 30.43 24.47
CA ASP A 235 -8.03 31.77 24.02
C ASP A 235 -9.38 31.74 23.25
N PRO A 236 -10.48 32.23 23.84
CA PRO A 236 -11.81 32.18 23.21
C PRO A 236 -11.89 33.06 21.95
N ARG A 237 -10.93 33.97 21.74
CA ARG A 237 -10.85 34.84 20.57
C ARG A 237 -9.94 34.28 19.48
N LYS A 238 -9.32 33.12 19.71
CA LYS A 238 -8.35 32.48 18.79
C LYS A 238 -7.25 33.46 18.34
N ARG A 239 -6.75 34.29 19.26
CA ARG A 239 -5.70 35.25 18.92
C ARG A 239 -4.42 34.50 18.55
N LEU A 240 -3.91 34.79 17.36
CA LEU A 240 -2.67 34.20 16.89
C LEU A 240 -1.50 34.66 17.75
N LEU A 241 -0.58 33.73 18.02
CA LEU A 241 0.64 33.98 18.77
C LEU A 241 1.62 34.81 17.94
N SER A 242 2.29 35.75 18.60
CA SER A 242 3.46 36.41 18.01
C SER A 242 4.68 35.50 18.06
N VAL A 243 5.71 35.82 17.27
CA VAL A 243 6.99 35.10 17.29
C VAL A 243 7.63 35.20 18.69
N GLU A 244 7.54 36.36 19.34
CA GLU A 244 8.06 36.57 20.69
C GLU A 244 7.35 35.71 21.74
N GLU A 245 6.04 35.53 21.61
CA GLU A 245 5.27 34.64 22.50
C GLU A 245 5.71 33.18 22.31
N VAL A 246 5.87 32.72 21.07
CA VAL A 246 6.37 31.36 20.79
C VAL A 246 7.77 31.16 21.34
N VAL A 247 8.68 32.10 21.11
CA VAL A 247 10.05 32.05 21.65
C VAL A 247 10.05 32.00 23.17
N LYS A 248 9.19 32.81 23.82
CA LYS A 248 9.02 32.79 25.27
C LYS A 248 8.58 31.40 25.73
N TYR A 249 7.53 30.83 25.13
CA TYR A 249 6.97 29.54 25.56
C TYR A 249 7.91 28.35 25.27
N LEU A 250 8.66 28.38 24.17
CA LEU A 250 9.69 27.36 23.90
C LEU A 250 10.90 27.50 24.84
N GLY A 251 11.12 28.68 25.41
CA GLY A 251 12.16 28.94 26.40
C GLY A 251 11.77 28.58 27.84
N GLU A 252 10.50 28.22 28.08
CA GLU A 252 10.06 27.76 29.40
C GLU A 252 10.63 26.37 29.72
N GLU A 253 10.87 26.13 31.02
CA GLU A 253 11.27 24.81 31.49
C GLU A 253 10.25 23.77 31.02
N ASN A 254 10.74 22.75 30.32
CA ASN A 254 9.93 21.65 29.81
C ASN A 254 8.72 22.07 28.93
N TRP A 255 8.73 23.28 28.36
CA TRP A 255 7.63 23.85 27.56
C TRP A 255 6.28 23.88 28.29
N ASP A 256 6.30 24.37 29.53
CA ASP A 256 5.17 24.32 30.46
C ASP A 256 3.85 24.83 29.86
N THR A 257 3.82 26.03 29.28
CA THR A 257 2.61 26.62 28.71
C THR A 257 2.03 25.77 27.58
N PHE A 258 2.87 25.33 26.64
CA PHE A 258 2.41 24.52 25.50
C PHE A 258 1.91 23.15 25.93
N LYS A 259 2.56 22.50 26.90
CA LYS A 259 2.12 21.20 27.42
C LYS A 259 0.82 21.28 28.20
N LYS A 260 0.65 22.31 29.03
CA LYS A 260 -0.57 22.48 29.86
C LYS A 260 -1.76 22.98 29.06
N THR A 261 -1.54 23.94 28.17
CA THR A 261 -2.63 24.63 27.47
C THR A 261 -2.95 23.99 26.12
N GLY A 262 -1.91 23.54 25.41
CA GLY A 262 -2.03 23.12 24.02
C GLY A 262 -2.30 24.27 23.06
N THR A 263 -2.14 23.98 21.78
CA THR A 263 -2.31 24.92 20.67
C THR A 263 -3.22 24.35 19.59
N SER A 264 -3.78 25.24 18.79
CA SER A 264 -4.54 24.93 17.59
C SER A 264 -4.11 25.86 16.46
N TYR A 265 -4.39 25.45 15.23
CA TYR A 265 -4.01 26.18 14.02
C TYR A 265 -5.24 26.73 13.28
N ASP A 266 -5.12 27.94 12.73
CA ASP A 266 -6.18 28.59 11.94
C ASP A 266 -5.93 28.40 10.44
N TYR A 267 -6.36 27.25 9.92
CA TYR A 267 -6.23 26.88 8.50
C TYR A 267 -6.93 27.87 7.57
N ASN A 268 -8.15 28.33 7.92
CA ASN A 268 -8.91 29.30 7.14
C ASN A 268 -8.15 30.63 7.02
N ALA A 269 -7.60 31.13 8.12
CA ALA A 269 -6.82 32.37 8.09
C ALA A 269 -5.53 32.20 7.25
N MET A 270 -4.83 31.08 7.37
CA MET A 270 -3.61 30.80 6.61
C MET A 270 -3.88 30.74 5.11
N VAL A 271 -4.85 29.92 4.70
CA VAL A 271 -5.18 29.71 3.29
C VAL A 271 -5.70 31.00 2.65
N THR A 272 -6.55 31.77 3.35
CA THR A 272 -7.02 33.07 2.87
C THR A 272 -5.88 34.09 2.75
N HIS A 273 -4.97 34.12 3.73
CA HIS A 273 -3.86 35.07 3.76
C HIS A 273 -2.90 34.89 2.59
N TYR A 274 -2.52 33.65 2.29
CA TYR A 274 -1.62 33.35 1.16
C TYR A 274 -2.34 33.17 -0.18
N GLY A 275 -3.67 33.13 -0.17
CA GLY A 275 -4.52 32.93 -1.34
C GLY A 275 -4.51 31.50 -1.89
N PHE A 276 -4.17 30.51 -1.06
CA PHE A 276 -4.07 29.11 -1.46
C PHE A 276 -5.40 28.52 -1.91
N ASP A 277 -6.51 29.04 -1.38
CA ASP A 277 -7.86 28.68 -1.80
C ASP A 277 -8.09 28.97 -3.28
N LYS A 278 -7.82 30.20 -3.68
CA LYS A 278 -7.95 30.67 -5.06
C LYS A 278 -6.94 30.01 -5.97
N MET A 279 -5.73 29.76 -5.48
CA MET A 279 -4.70 29.04 -6.25
C MET A 279 -5.13 27.60 -6.51
N ARG A 280 -5.72 26.92 -5.51
CA ARG A 280 -6.25 25.56 -5.67
C ARG A 280 -7.39 25.52 -6.68
N ASP A 281 -8.37 26.41 -6.58
CA ASP A 281 -9.52 26.46 -7.49
C ASP A 281 -9.12 26.79 -8.95
N LYS A 282 -7.92 27.33 -9.17
CA LYS A 282 -7.36 27.61 -10.50
C LYS A 282 -6.37 26.54 -11.00
N GLY A 283 -6.07 25.50 -10.21
CA GLY A 283 -5.04 24.51 -10.53
C GLY A 283 -3.60 25.06 -10.54
N GLU A 284 -3.36 26.18 -9.84
CA GLU A 284 -2.03 26.75 -9.65
C GLU A 284 -1.24 25.96 -8.60
N ILE A 285 -1.93 25.43 -7.58
CA ILE A 285 -1.43 24.45 -6.61
C ILE A 285 -2.46 23.34 -6.43
N HIS A 286 -2.00 22.18 -5.96
CA HIS A 286 -2.84 21.04 -5.62
C HIS A 286 -2.73 20.70 -4.13
N GLU A 287 -1.60 21.02 -3.49
CA GLU A 287 -1.31 20.66 -2.10
C GLU A 287 -0.51 21.75 -1.38
N VAL A 288 -0.65 21.83 -0.06
CA VAL A 288 0.14 22.72 0.80
C VAL A 288 0.92 21.90 1.83
N TRP A 289 2.23 22.15 1.96
CA TRP A 289 3.04 21.63 3.07
C TRP A 289 3.40 22.76 4.00
N VAL A 290 3.08 22.62 5.28
CA VAL A 290 3.44 23.60 6.31
C VAL A 290 4.43 22.95 7.26
N TRP A 291 5.65 23.46 7.27
CA TRP A 291 6.66 23.07 8.24
C TRP A 291 6.60 24.04 9.43
N THR A 292 6.19 23.53 10.58
CA THR A 292 6.04 24.29 11.82
C THR A 292 6.88 23.71 12.95
N PHE A 293 7.10 24.52 13.98
CA PHE A 293 7.69 24.14 15.25
C PHE A 293 6.76 23.19 16.04
N PRO A 294 7.29 22.44 17.03
CA PRO A 294 6.49 21.61 17.91
C PRO A 294 5.46 22.45 18.65
N TYR A 295 4.24 21.89 18.80
CA TYR A 295 3.09 22.64 19.29
C TYR A 295 2.67 23.80 18.36
N GLY A 296 2.94 23.72 17.04
CA GLY A 296 2.27 24.58 16.05
C GLY A 296 0.76 24.37 15.96
N GLY A 297 0.21 23.32 16.58
CA GLY A 297 -1.24 23.12 16.69
C GLY A 297 -1.92 22.57 15.42
N MET A 298 -1.12 22.14 14.44
CA MET A 298 -1.59 21.48 13.23
C MET A 298 -1.87 19.99 13.46
N TRP A 299 -2.86 19.48 12.76
CA TRP A 299 -2.97 18.07 12.40
C TRP A 299 -1.92 17.68 11.35
N GLU A 300 -1.54 16.41 11.33
CA GLU A 300 -0.56 15.86 10.37
C GLU A 300 -1.04 15.97 8.93
N SER A 301 -2.35 15.80 8.71
CA SER A 301 -3.03 16.10 7.45
C SER A 301 -4.41 16.70 7.71
N HIS A 302 -4.84 17.59 6.82
CA HIS A 302 -6.11 18.30 6.91
C HIS A 302 -6.65 18.58 5.51
N MET A 303 -7.95 18.42 5.30
CA MET A 303 -8.59 18.67 4.00
C MET A 303 -9.57 19.84 4.07
N MET A 304 -9.45 20.72 3.09
CA MET A 304 -10.41 21.77 2.79
C MET A 304 -11.06 21.48 1.43
N GLY A 305 -12.10 22.23 1.09
CA GLY A 305 -12.82 22.08 -0.17
C GLY A 305 -14.24 21.58 0.03
N LYS A 306 -15.05 21.71 -1.01
CA LYS A 306 -16.40 21.16 -1.04
C LYS A 306 -16.33 19.64 -0.96
N ASP A 307 -17.19 19.05 -0.13
CA ASP A 307 -17.27 17.60 0.08
C ASP A 307 -15.97 16.98 0.65
N ALA A 308 -15.14 17.80 1.31
CA ALA A 308 -13.96 17.34 2.05
C ALA A 308 -14.34 16.31 3.11
N PHE A 309 -13.45 15.32 3.29
CA PHE A 309 -13.63 14.21 4.21
C PHE A 309 -12.43 14.07 5.16
N TRP A 310 -12.53 13.13 6.09
CA TRP A 310 -11.50 12.88 7.10
C TRP A 310 -10.20 12.38 6.47
N ILE A 311 -9.10 13.11 6.65
CA ILE A 311 -7.73 12.64 6.35
C ILE A 311 -6.82 12.88 7.55
N ASN A 312 -6.97 12.05 8.57
CA ASN A 312 -6.30 12.21 9.87
C ASN A 312 -6.66 13.50 10.64
N SER A 313 -7.76 14.15 10.24
CA SER A 313 -8.45 15.20 10.99
C SER A 313 -9.85 15.40 10.43
N PRO A 314 -10.77 16.03 11.18
CA PRO A 314 -12.04 16.48 10.63
C PRO A 314 -11.81 17.40 9.42
N PRO A 315 -12.67 17.37 8.39
CA PRO A 315 -12.59 18.33 7.29
C PRO A 315 -12.78 19.75 7.83
N ASN A 316 -12.18 20.72 7.15
CA ASN A 316 -12.23 22.11 7.56
C ASN A 316 -13.67 22.66 7.57
N GLU A 317 -14.02 23.40 8.62
CA GLU A 317 -15.30 24.10 8.70
C GLU A 317 -15.33 25.32 7.77
N ASN A 318 -16.36 25.42 6.93
CA ASN A 318 -16.59 26.54 6.01
C ASN A 318 -15.36 26.86 5.12
N PRO A 319 -14.87 25.91 4.31
CA PRO A 319 -13.71 26.14 3.46
C PRO A 319 -14.00 27.23 2.43
N SER A 320 -12.98 28.04 2.11
CA SER A 320 -13.09 29.09 1.10
C SER A 320 -12.83 28.59 -0.34
N CYS A 321 -12.19 27.43 -0.51
CA CYS A 321 -12.00 26.77 -1.80
C CYS A 321 -13.13 25.78 -2.12
N THR A 322 -13.36 25.57 -3.41
CA THR A 322 -14.30 24.56 -3.90
C THR A 322 -13.61 23.22 -4.12
N GLU A 323 -12.43 23.24 -4.75
CA GLU A 323 -11.65 22.04 -4.99
C GLU A 323 -10.99 21.52 -3.70
N LEU A 324 -10.81 20.21 -3.61
CA LEU A 324 -10.22 19.57 -2.42
C LEU A 324 -8.75 20.00 -2.24
N LEU A 325 -8.43 20.66 -1.15
CA LEU A 325 -7.05 21.06 -0.81
C LEU A 325 -6.56 20.23 0.37
N SER A 326 -5.57 19.37 0.15
CA SER A 326 -4.85 18.72 1.23
C SER A 326 -3.75 19.64 1.77
N ILE A 327 -3.67 19.72 3.09
CA ILE A 327 -2.68 20.49 3.83
C ILE A 327 -1.95 19.53 4.77
N MET A 328 -0.65 19.35 4.56
CA MET A 328 0.21 18.54 5.42
C MET A 328 0.82 19.42 6.51
N GLY A 329 0.56 19.09 7.77
CA GLY A 329 1.17 19.74 8.93
C GLY A 329 2.40 18.95 9.37
N LEU A 330 3.58 19.48 9.08
CA LEU A 330 4.86 18.79 9.27
C LEU A 330 5.68 19.51 10.35
N ASN A 331 6.33 18.74 11.23
CA ASN A 331 7.08 19.28 12.36
C ASN A 331 8.58 19.10 12.15
N TYR A 332 9.34 20.20 12.06
CA TYR A 332 10.79 20.16 11.83
C TYR A 332 11.62 19.86 13.09
N GLU A 333 11.01 19.71 14.27
CA GLU A 333 11.61 18.99 15.40
C GLU A 333 11.84 17.51 15.06
N ARG A 334 10.97 16.94 14.22
CA ARG A 334 10.99 15.54 13.80
C ARG A 334 11.72 15.40 12.47
N ASP A 335 11.95 14.15 12.08
CA ASP A 335 12.70 13.79 10.89
C ASP A 335 11.78 13.42 9.71
N LEU A 336 12.41 13.05 8.59
CA LEU A 336 11.71 12.58 7.39
C LEU A 336 10.81 11.37 7.66
N ALA A 337 11.17 10.48 8.60
CA ALA A 337 10.39 9.29 8.90
C ALA A 337 9.00 9.66 9.42
N CYS A 338 8.93 10.66 10.30
CA CYS A 338 7.67 11.16 10.87
C CYS A 338 6.83 11.92 9.82
N ALA A 339 7.48 12.62 8.88
CA ALA A 339 6.78 13.28 7.78
C ALA A 339 6.14 12.27 6.81
N LEU A 340 6.84 11.17 6.50
CA LEU A 340 6.30 10.07 5.70
C LEU A 340 5.18 9.31 6.43
N GLU A 341 5.30 9.15 7.74
CA GLU A 341 4.24 8.60 8.59
C GLU A 341 2.97 9.46 8.53
N SER A 342 3.10 10.78 8.64
CA SER A 342 1.99 11.73 8.45
C SER A 342 1.30 11.56 7.09
N TYR A 343 2.08 11.32 6.04
CA TYR A 343 1.54 10.99 4.72
C TYR A 343 0.86 9.61 4.69
N GLY A 344 1.43 8.62 5.38
CA GLY A 344 0.84 7.30 5.57
C GLY A 344 -0.55 7.38 6.17
N HIS A 345 -0.75 8.17 7.23
CA HIS A 345 -2.08 8.39 7.82
C HIS A 345 -3.09 9.04 6.85
N ARG A 346 -2.64 10.00 6.03
CA ARG A 346 -3.48 10.56 4.96
C ARG A 346 -3.87 9.48 3.95
N PHE A 347 -2.90 8.66 3.55
CA PHE A 347 -3.11 7.57 2.60
C PHE A 347 -4.16 6.59 3.15
N GLU A 348 -3.96 6.10 4.38
CA GLU A 348 -4.89 5.18 5.04
C GLU A 348 -6.30 5.77 5.15
N SER A 349 -6.41 7.01 5.62
CA SER A 349 -7.71 7.69 5.73
C SER A 349 -8.42 7.82 4.39
N THR A 350 -7.67 8.13 3.33
CA THR A 350 -8.21 8.20 1.97
C THR A 350 -8.68 6.83 1.48
N MET A 351 -7.89 5.77 1.71
CA MET A 351 -8.31 4.43 1.32
C MET A 351 -9.50 3.93 2.14
N MET A 352 -9.67 4.40 3.39
CA MET A 352 -10.86 4.14 4.19
C MET A 352 -12.10 4.89 3.65
N GLN A 353 -11.93 6.04 3.01
CA GLN A 353 -13.00 6.69 2.25
C GLN A 353 -13.37 5.90 0.99
N VAL A 354 -12.41 5.21 0.35
CA VAL A 354 -12.63 4.39 -0.87
C VAL A 354 -13.23 3.02 -0.57
N TYR A 355 -12.73 2.33 0.47
CA TYR A 355 -13.05 0.93 0.77
C TYR A 355 -13.83 0.72 2.08
N GLY A 356 -13.98 1.77 2.90
CA GLY A 356 -14.52 1.66 4.25
C GLY A 356 -13.45 1.39 5.32
N TRP A 357 -13.89 1.45 6.59
CA TRP A 357 -13.06 1.16 7.76
C TRP A 357 -12.66 -0.31 7.83
N TRP A 358 -11.54 -0.58 8.49
CA TRP A 358 -11.16 -1.95 8.84
C TRP A 358 -12.18 -2.57 9.78
N ASP A 359 -12.79 -3.66 9.35
CA ASP A 359 -13.75 -4.42 10.15
C ASP A 359 -13.36 -5.89 10.20
N TYR A 360 -12.10 -6.13 10.59
CA TYR A 360 -11.58 -7.49 10.70
C TYR A 360 -12.48 -8.32 11.60
N ASP A 361 -12.82 -7.83 12.80
CA ASP A 361 -13.46 -8.61 13.86
C ASP A 361 -14.80 -9.23 13.47
N ASN A 362 -15.58 -8.59 12.58
CA ASN A 362 -16.85 -9.12 12.08
C ASN A 362 -16.71 -10.04 10.85
N LYS A 363 -15.49 -10.35 10.41
CA LYS A 363 -15.20 -11.18 9.23
C LYS A 363 -14.56 -12.51 9.62
N THR A 364 -15.00 -13.58 8.98
CA THR A 364 -14.63 -14.97 9.27
C THR A 364 -13.91 -15.67 8.12
N SER A 365 -13.94 -15.12 6.89
CA SER A 365 -13.22 -15.67 5.75
C SER A 365 -12.51 -14.59 4.91
N LEU A 366 -11.47 -15.01 4.18
CA LEU A 366 -10.71 -14.13 3.28
C LEU A 366 -11.58 -13.45 2.21
N SER A 367 -12.64 -14.13 1.74
CA SER A 367 -13.53 -13.60 0.71
C SER A 367 -14.40 -12.44 1.18
N GLN A 368 -14.46 -12.17 2.49
CA GLN A 368 -15.21 -11.04 3.07
C GLN A 368 -14.34 -9.79 3.25
N LEU A 369 -13.03 -9.93 3.16
CA LEU A 369 -12.11 -8.79 3.25
C LEU A 369 -12.25 -7.94 1.98
N SER A 370 -12.34 -6.63 2.17
CA SER A 370 -12.08 -5.69 1.08
C SER A 370 -10.61 -5.78 0.66
N THR A 371 -10.30 -5.29 -0.52
CA THR A 371 -8.92 -5.21 -1.01
C THR A 371 -8.03 -4.41 -0.03
N TRP A 372 -8.56 -3.33 0.56
CA TRP A 372 -7.84 -2.52 1.55
C TRP A 372 -7.57 -3.25 2.86
N GLU A 373 -8.56 -3.95 3.41
CA GLU A 373 -8.35 -4.79 4.61
C GLU A 373 -7.36 -5.91 4.34
N LYS A 374 -7.43 -6.54 3.16
CA LYS A 374 -6.44 -7.54 2.79
C LYS A 374 -5.04 -6.93 2.77
N TYR A 375 -4.84 -5.78 2.12
CA TYR A 375 -3.53 -5.10 2.08
C TYR A 375 -2.97 -4.87 3.49
N SER A 376 -3.81 -4.32 4.36
CA SER A 376 -3.41 -3.79 5.66
C SER A 376 -3.36 -4.80 6.80
N ALA A 377 -3.69 -6.07 6.53
CA ALA A 377 -3.70 -7.13 7.52
C ALA A 377 -2.27 -7.62 7.88
N TYR A 378 -1.67 -6.97 8.87
CA TYR A 378 -0.46 -7.47 9.54
C TYR A 378 -0.74 -8.74 10.36
N GLY A 379 0.30 -9.43 10.83
CA GLY A 379 0.21 -10.79 11.39
C GLY A 379 -0.87 -10.98 12.45
N LEU A 380 -0.98 -10.08 13.43
CA LEU A 380 -1.98 -10.21 14.50
C LEU A 380 -3.43 -10.09 13.98
N ARG A 381 -3.67 -9.37 12.88
CA ARG A 381 -4.99 -9.26 12.25
C ARG A 381 -5.25 -10.39 11.28
N TYR A 382 -4.21 -10.85 10.59
CA TYR A 382 -4.33 -11.86 9.54
C TYR A 382 -4.37 -13.30 10.07
N GLU A 383 -3.82 -13.56 11.26
CA GLU A 383 -3.73 -14.88 11.92
C GLU A 383 -5.04 -15.67 11.89
N LYS A 384 -6.19 -14.99 12.02
CA LYS A 384 -7.51 -15.63 12.05
C LYS A 384 -8.02 -16.11 10.68
N PHE A 385 -7.46 -15.57 9.61
CA PHE A 385 -7.79 -15.99 8.24
C PHE A 385 -6.77 -17.01 7.73
N GLU A 386 -5.48 -16.77 7.97
CA GLU A 386 -4.41 -17.71 7.71
C GLU A 386 -3.34 -17.63 8.80
N LYS A 387 -3.31 -18.68 9.63
CA LYS A 387 -2.39 -18.80 10.77
C LYS A 387 -0.92 -18.68 10.35
N GLY A 388 -0.16 -17.87 11.09
CA GLY A 388 1.28 -17.63 10.93
C GLY A 388 1.64 -16.79 9.70
N LYS A 389 0.65 -16.17 9.06
CA LYS A 389 0.85 -15.36 7.85
C LYS A 389 0.46 -13.90 8.05
N ALA A 390 0.90 -13.06 7.13
CA ALA A 390 0.51 -11.67 7.03
C ALA A 390 0.37 -11.23 5.56
N GLN A 391 -0.23 -10.07 5.37
CA GLN A 391 -0.21 -9.32 4.11
C GLN A 391 0.88 -8.25 4.22
N VAL A 392 0.62 -7.01 3.81
CA VAL A 392 1.63 -5.92 3.90
C VAL A 392 1.66 -5.33 5.30
N GLY A 393 0.51 -4.96 5.85
CA GLY A 393 0.43 -4.23 7.13
C GLY A 393 0.07 -2.77 6.94
N ASN A 394 0.33 -1.94 7.94
CA ASN A 394 -0.15 -0.56 7.98
C ASN A 394 0.96 0.39 8.49
N VAL A 395 0.68 1.68 8.53
CA VAL A 395 1.68 2.71 8.90
C VAL A 395 2.31 2.44 10.28
N HIS A 396 1.56 1.83 11.21
CA HIS A 396 1.99 1.52 12.57
C HIS A 396 2.60 0.11 12.72
N PHE A 397 2.16 -0.85 11.90
CA PHE A 397 2.47 -2.27 12.07
C PHE A 397 3.07 -2.87 10.79
N PRO A 398 4.35 -3.28 10.82
CA PRO A 398 4.90 -4.16 9.79
C PRO A 398 4.28 -5.56 9.86
N PRO A 399 4.49 -6.43 8.85
CA PRO A 399 3.87 -7.76 8.81
C PRO A 399 4.06 -8.57 10.11
N ASN A 400 5.23 -8.47 10.74
CA ASN A 400 5.60 -9.20 11.96
C ASN A 400 5.37 -8.39 13.26
N GLY A 401 4.88 -7.15 13.18
CA GLY A 401 4.76 -6.25 14.32
C GLY A 401 3.83 -6.79 15.40
N GLN A 402 4.30 -6.80 16.65
CA GLN A 402 3.54 -7.30 17.81
C GLN A 402 2.89 -6.18 18.64
N GLN A 403 3.35 -4.95 18.45
CA GLN A 403 2.85 -3.75 19.08
C GLN A 403 3.05 -2.54 18.15
N ASP A 404 2.48 -1.42 18.53
CA ASP A 404 2.61 -0.16 17.80
C ASP A 404 4.08 0.23 17.62
N TYR A 405 4.47 0.61 16.40
CA TYR A 405 5.83 1.01 15.99
C TYR A 405 6.92 -0.06 16.11
N ASP A 406 6.57 -1.35 16.08
CA ASP A 406 7.52 -2.47 16.17
C ASP A 406 8.33 -2.71 14.87
N PHE A 407 8.87 -1.64 14.28
CA PHE A 407 9.63 -1.64 13.02
C PHE A 407 11.01 -2.31 13.15
N GLY A 408 11.48 -2.52 14.37
CA GLY A 408 12.76 -3.15 14.67
C GLY A 408 12.67 -4.67 14.87
N ASN A 409 11.53 -5.30 14.62
CA ASN A 409 11.29 -6.70 14.97
C ASN A 409 12.08 -7.68 14.06
N GLU A 410 12.89 -8.53 14.69
CA GLU A 410 13.73 -9.55 14.04
C GLU A 410 12.99 -10.86 13.76
N THR A 411 11.83 -11.06 14.38
CA THR A 411 11.04 -12.28 14.25
C THR A 411 10.54 -12.42 12.83
N HIS A 412 10.71 -13.61 12.27
CA HIS A 412 10.23 -13.87 10.91
C HIS A 412 8.75 -14.21 10.91
N ILE A 413 8.04 -13.77 9.87
CA ILE A 413 6.68 -14.18 9.57
C ILE A 413 6.57 -14.53 8.07
N LEU A 414 5.68 -15.45 7.71
CA LEU A 414 5.33 -15.64 6.31
C LEU A 414 4.43 -14.47 5.85
N SER A 415 4.76 -13.83 4.74
CA SER A 415 3.97 -12.72 4.21
C SER A 415 3.77 -12.84 2.71
N TYR A 416 2.59 -12.41 2.25
CA TYR A 416 2.23 -12.24 0.85
C TYR A 416 2.61 -10.86 0.29
N VAL A 417 3.52 -10.13 0.94
CA VAL A 417 3.88 -8.76 0.57
C VAL A 417 4.27 -8.58 -0.90
N ASP A 418 4.99 -9.54 -1.48
CA ASP A 418 5.40 -9.48 -2.89
C ASP A 418 4.22 -9.65 -3.87
N ASP A 419 3.11 -10.26 -3.44
CA ASP A 419 1.90 -10.43 -4.27
C ASP A 419 1.33 -9.05 -4.65
N TRP A 420 1.47 -8.06 -3.77
CA TRP A 420 1.04 -6.67 -3.99
C TRP A 420 1.88 -5.92 -5.03
N LEU A 421 3.12 -6.35 -5.27
CA LEU A 421 3.91 -5.85 -6.40
C LEU A 421 3.30 -6.30 -7.74
N ASN A 422 2.45 -7.32 -7.76
CA ASN A 422 1.78 -7.82 -8.96
C ASN A 422 0.32 -7.33 -9.08
N TYR A 423 -0.14 -6.42 -8.22
CA TYR A 423 -1.51 -5.90 -8.26
C TYR A 423 -1.91 -5.45 -9.68
N PRO A 424 -3.11 -5.82 -10.20
CA PRO A 424 -4.24 -6.45 -9.51
C PRO A 424 -4.18 -8.00 -9.42
N TYR A 425 -3.08 -8.65 -9.82
CA TYR A 425 -2.99 -10.11 -9.87
C TYR A 425 -2.62 -10.72 -8.51
N LEU A 426 -3.51 -10.55 -7.52
CA LEU A 426 -3.34 -11.07 -6.16
C LEU A 426 -3.72 -12.55 -6.09
N ARG A 427 -2.75 -13.46 -6.21
CA ARG A 427 -3.01 -14.91 -6.23
C ARG A 427 -3.01 -15.56 -4.85
N GLY A 428 -2.31 -14.97 -3.88
CA GLY A 428 -2.24 -15.50 -2.52
C GLY A 428 -1.57 -16.88 -2.41
N ASN A 429 -0.71 -17.23 -3.37
CA ASN A 429 -0.09 -18.56 -3.44
C ASN A 429 1.37 -18.58 -2.99
N GLU A 430 2.03 -17.42 -2.91
CA GLU A 430 3.47 -17.31 -2.70
C GLU A 430 3.81 -16.44 -1.49
N ALA A 431 3.60 -16.99 -0.28
CA ALA A 431 4.10 -16.35 0.93
C ALA A 431 5.61 -16.64 1.09
N ARG A 432 6.36 -15.64 1.54
CA ARG A 432 7.78 -15.79 1.90
C ARG A 432 8.07 -15.31 3.31
N SER A 433 9.17 -15.79 3.88
CA SER A 433 9.64 -15.35 5.20
C SER A 433 10.20 -13.94 5.14
N VAL A 434 9.68 -13.03 5.96
CA VAL A 434 10.08 -11.62 6.04
C VAL A 434 10.30 -11.17 7.49
N ASN A 435 11.16 -10.17 7.69
CA ASN A 435 11.31 -9.42 8.94
C ASN A 435 11.89 -8.02 8.62
N ARG A 436 12.42 -7.32 9.63
CA ARG A 436 12.98 -5.97 9.45
C ARG A 436 14.05 -5.80 8.38
N THR A 437 14.78 -6.85 8.00
CA THR A 437 15.84 -6.70 6.99
C THR A 437 15.29 -6.30 5.62
N GLU A 438 14.01 -6.58 5.36
CA GLU A 438 13.33 -6.23 4.11
C GLU A 438 13.22 -4.72 3.90
N TRP A 439 12.81 -3.98 4.94
CA TRP A 439 12.68 -2.52 4.85
C TRP A 439 13.96 -1.78 5.23
N GLY A 440 14.88 -2.46 5.91
CA GLY A 440 16.21 -1.94 6.22
C GLY A 440 16.20 -0.84 7.29
N ASN A 441 17.40 -0.37 7.61
CA ASN A 441 17.65 0.64 8.65
C ASN A 441 18.34 1.88 8.07
N PRO A 442 17.76 2.54 7.05
CA PRO A 442 18.38 3.68 6.40
C PRO A 442 18.63 4.79 7.42
N GLN A 443 19.86 5.33 7.41
CA GLN A 443 20.27 6.40 8.33
C GLN A 443 20.11 6.02 9.82
N GLY A 444 20.09 4.72 10.14
CA GLY A 444 19.87 4.23 11.50
C GLY A 444 18.43 4.30 11.99
N SER A 445 17.45 4.56 11.11
CA SER A 445 16.02 4.58 11.44
C SER A 445 15.24 3.43 10.79
N TRP A 446 14.78 2.49 11.62
CA TRP A 446 13.87 1.42 11.19
C TRP A 446 12.50 1.96 10.77
N GLN A 447 12.05 3.06 11.38
CA GLN A 447 10.83 3.74 10.99
C GLN A 447 10.94 4.30 9.58
N LEU A 448 12.06 4.94 9.22
CA LEU A 448 12.27 5.45 7.87
C LEU A 448 12.28 4.31 6.84
N GLY A 449 12.95 3.21 7.17
CA GLY A 449 12.93 1.99 6.36
C GLY A 449 11.50 1.51 6.14
N TRP A 450 10.75 1.32 7.22
CA TRP A 450 9.37 0.85 7.16
C TRP A 450 8.46 1.79 6.36
N MET A 451 8.51 3.10 6.58
CA MET A 451 7.69 4.07 5.83
C MET A 451 7.94 3.99 4.33
N LYS A 452 9.22 3.92 3.91
CA LYS A 452 9.56 3.78 2.49
C LYS A 452 9.12 2.43 1.92
N TYR A 453 9.28 1.36 2.69
CA TYR A 453 8.88 0.02 2.27
C TYR A 453 7.36 -0.09 2.14
N TYR A 454 6.61 0.29 3.18
CA TYR A 454 5.15 0.30 3.20
C TYR A 454 4.56 1.11 2.05
N LEU A 455 4.97 2.37 1.88
CA LEU A 455 4.46 3.21 0.79
C LEU A 455 4.87 2.68 -0.58
N SER A 456 6.03 2.02 -0.71
CA SER A 456 6.45 1.42 -1.97
C SER A 456 5.72 0.13 -2.35
N HIS A 457 4.88 -0.42 -1.46
CA HIS A 457 3.99 -1.54 -1.78
C HIS A 457 2.56 -1.10 -2.11
N MET A 458 2.25 0.20 -2.03
CA MET A 458 0.97 0.72 -2.46
C MET A 458 0.77 0.52 -3.98
N PRO A 459 -0.37 -0.03 -4.42
CA PRO A 459 -0.71 -0.17 -5.84
C PRO A 459 -0.58 1.14 -6.62
N ARG A 460 0.04 1.06 -7.79
CA ARG A 460 0.40 2.21 -8.64
C ARG A 460 0.22 1.94 -10.13
N TYR A 461 -0.65 1.00 -10.49
CA TYR A 461 -0.68 0.43 -11.84
C TYR A 461 -1.82 1.00 -12.69
N LYS A 462 -1.70 0.90 -14.02
CA LYS A 462 -2.76 1.29 -14.96
C LYS A 462 -4.00 0.41 -14.81
N GLY A 463 -5.15 0.99 -15.17
CA GLY A 463 -6.41 0.29 -15.30
C GLY A 463 -7.24 0.22 -14.01
N ILE A 464 -8.31 -0.54 -14.10
CA ILE A 464 -9.34 -0.68 -13.07
C ILE A 464 -9.34 -2.15 -12.64
N HIS A 465 -9.43 -2.39 -11.35
CA HIS A 465 -9.44 -3.73 -10.80
C HIS A 465 -10.76 -4.42 -11.19
N PRO A 466 -10.70 -5.58 -11.86
CA PRO A 466 -11.85 -6.16 -12.56
C PRO A 466 -12.94 -6.69 -11.61
N ASN A 467 -12.64 -6.88 -10.33
CA ASN A 467 -13.58 -7.48 -9.37
C ASN A 467 -14.24 -6.46 -8.42
N ASP A 468 -13.60 -5.34 -8.13
CA ASP A 468 -14.11 -4.31 -7.19
C ASP A 468 -14.31 -2.94 -7.87
N GLY A 469 -13.92 -2.79 -9.14
CA GLY A 469 -14.14 -1.59 -9.94
C GLY A 469 -13.33 -0.37 -9.52
N LYS A 470 -12.37 -0.53 -8.59
CA LYS A 470 -11.50 0.55 -8.10
C LYS A 470 -10.26 0.71 -8.96
N LEU A 471 -9.64 1.88 -8.96
CA LEU A 471 -8.41 2.09 -9.72
C LEU A 471 -7.26 1.24 -9.20
N ASN A 472 -6.43 0.74 -10.12
CA ASN A 472 -5.20 0.04 -9.77
C ASN A 472 -4.07 0.97 -9.28
N ASN A 473 -4.26 2.28 -9.42
CA ASN A 473 -3.37 3.30 -8.91
C ASN A 473 -3.97 3.95 -7.67
N TRP A 474 -3.58 3.49 -6.48
CA TRP A 474 -4.08 4.02 -5.23
C TRP A 474 -3.54 5.41 -4.91
N TRP A 475 -2.37 5.76 -5.45
CA TRP A 475 -1.82 7.11 -5.34
C TRP A 475 -2.75 8.17 -5.94
N HIS A 476 -3.49 7.82 -7.00
CA HIS A 476 -4.43 8.73 -7.64
C HIS A 476 -5.52 9.20 -6.67
N TYR A 477 -6.10 8.30 -5.87
CA TYR A 477 -7.10 8.67 -4.88
C TYR A 477 -6.57 9.68 -3.85
N VAL A 478 -5.28 9.62 -3.51
CA VAL A 478 -4.68 10.46 -2.47
C VAL A 478 -4.35 11.85 -3.00
N VAL A 479 -3.90 11.96 -4.25
CA VAL A 479 -3.46 13.24 -4.84
C VAL A 479 -4.54 13.96 -5.64
N ASP A 480 -5.50 13.22 -6.20
CA ASP A 480 -6.68 13.75 -6.89
C ASP A 480 -7.89 12.80 -6.71
N TYR A 481 -8.49 12.85 -5.52
CA TYR A 481 -9.63 12.01 -5.16
C TYR A 481 -10.82 12.18 -6.11
N ASN A 482 -11.14 13.42 -6.47
CA ASN A 482 -12.32 13.72 -7.29
C ASN A 482 -12.17 13.19 -8.71
N ASP A 483 -10.98 13.25 -9.30
CA ASP A 483 -10.73 12.63 -10.60
C ASP A 483 -10.72 11.11 -10.51
N ALA A 484 -10.05 10.55 -9.49
CA ALA A 484 -9.98 9.11 -9.28
C ALA A 484 -11.37 8.46 -9.15
N ILE A 485 -12.29 9.08 -8.40
CA ILE A 485 -13.67 8.59 -8.23
C ILE A 485 -14.46 8.64 -9.56
N LYS A 486 -14.22 9.62 -10.44
CA LYS A 486 -14.90 9.66 -11.75
C LYS A 486 -14.45 8.54 -12.68
N GLN A 487 -13.24 8.03 -12.50
CA GLN A 487 -12.66 6.99 -13.36
C GLN A 487 -13.01 5.56 -12.92
N GLN A 488 -13.34 5.35 -11.64
CA GLN A 488 -13.71 4.03 -11.14
C GLN A 488 -15.07 3.58 -11.70
N THR A 489 -15.32 2.28 -11.80
CA THR A 489 -16.53 1.73 -12.46
C THR A 489 -17.56 1.17 -11.50
N LEU A 490 -17.23 1.07 -10.21
CA LEU A 490 -18.12 0.63 -9.14
C LEU A 490 -17.96 1.55 -7.93
N ASP A 491 -19.09 1.90 -7.31
CA ASP A 491 -19.18 2.85 -6.19
C ASP A 491 -18.49 2.36 -4.91
#